data_AF-A0A3C0EJH2-F1
#
_entry.id   AF-A0A3C0EJH2-F1
#
_cell.length_a   1.000
_cell.length_b   1.000
_cell.length_c   1.000
_cell.angle_alpha   90.00
_cell.angle_beta   90.00
_cell.angle_gamma   90.00
#
_symmetry.space_group_name_H-M   'P 1'
#
loop_
_entity.id
_entity.type
_entity.pdbx_description
1 polymer ?
#
loop_
_entity_poly.entity_id
_entity_poly.type
_entity_poly.pdbx_seq_one_letter_code
_entity_poly.pdbx_strand_id
1 'polypeptide(L)' 'QEHYKVGKVATNDEQVGSGVSDLFTECIQTRKKPSIDGMEGYRAIDIIISAMESAKTGKTKKIS' A
#
# COMPACT_ATOMS: atom_id res chain seq x y z
N GLN A 1 20.30 -19.21 9.51
CA GLN A 1 19.28 -18.93 10.55
C GLN A 1 18.63 -17.61 10.18
N GLU A 2 17.40 -17.65 9.66
CA GLU A 2 16.69 -16.44 9.23
C GLU A 2 16.09 -15.72 10.44
N HIS A 3 16.70 -14.60 10.81
CA HIS A 3 16.24 -13.71 11.87
C HIS A 3 15.25 -12.66 11.33
N TYR A 4 14.11 -13.10 10.79
CA TYR A 4 13.04 -12.16 10.47
C TYR A 4 11.90 -12.38 11.47
N LYS A 5 11.81 -11.49 12.47
CA LYS A 5 10.56 -11.28 13.21
C LYS A 5 9.55 -10.65 12.26
N VAL A 6 8.99 -11.46 11.36
CA VAL A 6 7.79 -11.07 10.63
C VAL A 6 6.66 -11.02 11.64
N GLY A 7 5.90 -9.92 11.64
CA GLY A 7 4.72 -9.79 12.50
C GLY A 7 3.70 -10.90 12.22
N LYS A 8 2.65 -11.01 13.05
CA LYS A 8 1.57 -11.96 12.79
C LYS A 8 0.88 -11.63 11.46
N VAL A 9 0.52 -12.64 10.69
CA VAL A 9 -0.26 -12.51 9.45
C VAL A 9 -1.73 -12.65 9.80
N ALA A 10 -2.57 -11.75 9.28
CA ALA A 10 -4.03 -11.84 9.47
C ALA A 10 -4.58 -13.06 8.71
N THR A 11 -5.48 -13.80 9.37
CA THR A 11 -6.18 -14.96 8.82
C THR A 11 -7.69 -14.78 9.00
N ASN A 12 -8.49 -15.70 8.45
CA ASN A 12 -9.93 -15.71 8.71
C ASN A 12 -10.27 -16.01 10.18
N ASP A 13 -9.39 -16.71 10.89
CA ASP A 13 -9.58 -17.14 12.28
C ASP A 13 -9.04 -16.11 13.29
N GLU A 14 -7.94 -15.43 12.94
CA GLU A 14 -7.30 -14.40 13.77
C GLU A 14 -6.98 -13.16 12.93
N GLN A 15 -7.70 -12.07 13.21
CA GLN A 15 -7.42 -10.76 12.64
C GLN A 15 -6.27 -10.09 13.39
N VAL A 16 -5.34 -9.47 12.65
CA VAL A 16 -4.19 -8.75 13.22
C VAL A 16 -4.35 -7.26 12.92
N GLY A 17 -4.23 -6.42 13.96
CA GLY A 17 -4.35 -4.98 13.82
C GLY A 17 -3.16 -4.39 13.04
N SER A 18 -3.44 -3.82 11.86
CA SER A 18 -2.45 -3.08 11.05
C SER A 18 -2.35 -1.60 11.41
N GLY A 19 -3.33 -1.08 12.18
CA GLY A 19 -3.50 0.35 12.45
C GLY A 19 -4.09 1.17 11.30
N VAL A 20 -4.30 0.56 10.12
CA VAL A 20 -4.83 1.26 8.94
C VAL A 20 -6.30 1.65 9.13
N SER A 21 -7.12 0.74 9.67
CA SER A 21 -8.54 1.02 9.94
C SER A 21 -8.73 2.09 11.01
N ASP A 22 -7.88 2.08 12.03
CA ASP A 22 -7.90 3.08 13.11
C ASP A 22 -7.53 4.46 12.56
N LEU A 23 -6.44 4.54 11.78
CA LEU A 23 -6.01 5.77 11.11
C LEU A 23 -7.11 6.32 10.18
N PHE A 24 -7.76 5.45 9.41
CA PHE A 24 -8.86 5.85 8.53
C PHE A 24 -10.03 6.45 9.33
N THR A 25 -10.41 5.80 10.43
CA THR A 25 -11.49 6.28 11.31
C THR A 25 -11.13 7.60 11.97
N GLU A 26 -9.91 7.76 12.46
CA GLU A 26 -9.40 9.01 13.03
C GLU A 26 -9.48 10.16 12.03
N CYS A 27 -9.06 9.94 10.77
CA CYS A 27 -9.11 10.96 9.72
C CYS A 27 -10.54 11.46 9.48
N ILE A 28 -11.53 10.56 9.48
CA ILE A 28 -12.95 10.93 9.34
C ILE A 28 -13.42 11.75 10.53
N GLN A 29 -13.17 11.27 11.75
CA GLN A 29 -13.64 11.93 12.98
C GLN A 29 -13.04 13.32 13.16
N THR A 30 -11.75 13.46 12.86
CA THR A 30 -10.99 14.71 13.05
C THR A 30 -11.03 15.63 11.84
N ARG A 31 -11.66 15.20 10.72
CA ARG A 31 -11.61 15.88 9.42
C ARG A 31 -10.18 16.18 8.96
N LYS A 32 -9.22 15.35 9.35
CA LYS A 32 -7.82 15.47 8.99
C LYS A 32 -7.56 14.63 7.75
N LYS A 33 -6.77 15.17 6.82
CA LYS A 33 -6.33 14.44 5.63
C LYS A 33 -5.42 13.26 6.06
N PRO A 34 -5.62 12.04 5.52
CA PRO A 34 -4.71 10.93 5.79
C PRO A 34 -3.31 11.24 5.24
N SER A 35 -2.30 10.65 5.87
CA SER A 35 -0.90 10.75 5.42
C SER A 35 -0.69 10.14 4.04
N ILE A 36 -1.46 9.10 3.71
CA ILE A 36 -1.52 8.46 2.40
C ILE A 36 -2.96 8.62 1.90
N ASP A 37 -3.15 9.45 0.88
CA ASP A 37 -4.47 9.66 0.27
C ASP A 37 -4.67 8.74 -0.94
N GLY A 38 -5.89 8.74 -1.48
CA GLY A 38 -6.21 7.93 -2.66
C GLY A 38 -5.39 8.28 -3.90
N MET A 39 -4.91 9.53 -4.02
CA MET A 39 -4.09 9.94 -5.17
C MET A 39 -2.67 9.41 -5.07
N GLU A 40 -2.12 9.31 -3.85
CA GLU A 40 -0.85 8.64 -3.61
C GLU A 40 -0.95 7.14 -3.93
N GLY A 41 -2.04 6.49 -3.52
CA GLY A 41 -2.31 5.09 -3.89
C GLY A 41 -2.41 4.89 -5.41
N TYR A 42 -3.09 5.80 -6.11
CA TYR A 42 -3.19 5.76 -7.57
C TYR A 42 -1.82 5.89 -8.25
N ARG A 43 -0.98 6.86 -7.83
CA ARG A 43 0.38 7.02 -8.35
C ARG A 43 1.23 5.77 -8.13
N ALA A 44 1.13 5.14 -6.96
CA ALA A 44 1.84 3.91 -6.66
C ALA A 44 1.44 2.77 -7.62
N ILE A 45 0.15 2.65 -7.94
CA ILE A 45 -0.35 1.66 -8.91
C ILE A 45 0.22 1.94 -10.30
N ASP A 46 0.21 3.19 -10.76
CA ASP A 46 0.73 3.53 -12.08
C ASP A 46 2.24 3.24 -12.21
N ILE A 47 3.01 3.46 -11.14
CA ILE A 47 4.41 3.06 -11.06
C ILE A 47 4.55 1.54 -11.24
N ILE A 48 3.77 0.75 -10.50
CA ILE A 48 3.82 -0.72 -10.57
C ILE A 48 3.48 -1.20 -11.99
N ILE A 49 2.39 -0.71 -12.58
CA ILE A 49 1.97 -1.07 -13.94
C ILE A 49 3.04 -0.68 -14.95
N SER A 50 3.60 0.54 -14.83
CA SER A 50 4.62 1.01 -15.75
C SER A 50 5.91 0.20 -15.66
N ALA A 51 6.31 -0.23 -14.46
CA ALA A 51 7.45 -1.12 -14.26
C ALA A 51 7.19 -2.52 -14.87
N MET A 52 6.01 -3.08 -14.68
CA MET A 52 5.62 -4.38 -15.26
C MET A 52 5.65 -4.35 -16.79
N GLU A 53 5.13 -3.28 -17.40
CA GLU A 53 5.16 -3.12 -18.85
C GLU A 53 6.57 -2.90 -19.40
N SER A 54 7.39 -2.11 -18.70
CA SER A 54 8.81 -1.92 -19.04
C SER A 54 9.56 -3.27 -19.02
N ALA A 55 9.36 -4.07 -17.97
CA ALA A 55 9.97 -5.40 -17.85
C ALA A 55 9.52 -6.36 -18.96
N LYS A 56 8.25 -6.32 -19.35
CA LYS A 56 7.70 -7.16 -20.43
C LYS A 56 8.24 -6.77 -21.81
N THR A 57 8.45 -5.48 -22.05
CA THR A 57 8.77 -4.95 -23.39
C THR A 57 10.25 -4.65 -23.59
N GLY A 58 11.03 -4.54 -22.52
CA GLY A 58 12.41 -4.07 -22.54
C GLY A 58 12.55 -2.58 -22.89
N LYS A 59 11.47 -1.80 -22.81
CA LYS A 59 11.44 -0.38 -23.17
C LYS A 59 11.12 0.49 -21.96
N THR A 60 11.79 1.63 -21.86
CA THR A 60 11.47 2.64 -20.85
C THR A 60 10.05 3.17 -21.05
N LYS A 61 9.22 3.09 -20.00
CA LYS A 61 7.87 3.67 -19.96
C LYS A 61 7.84 4.89 -19.02
N LYS A 62 7.10 5.91 -19.43
CA LYS A 62 6.82 7.09 -18.61
C LYS A 62 5.64 6.78 -17.65
N ILE A 63 5.81 7.15 -16.38
CA ILE A 63 4.76 7.17 -15.36
C ILE A 63 3.79 8.31 -15.70
N SER A 64 2.48 8.04 -15.69
CA SER A 64 1.39 8.94 -16.10
C SER A 64 0.84 9.79 -14.97
#